data_AF-A0A2S5B7I4-F1
#
_entry.id   AF-A0A2S5B7I4-F1
#
_cell.length_a   1.000
_cell.length_b   1.000
_cell.length_c   1.000
_cell.angle_alpha   90.00
_cell.angle_beta   90.00
_cell.angle_gamma   90.00
#
_symmetry.space_group_name_H-M   'P 1'
#
loop_
_entity.id
_entity.type
_entity.pdbx_description
1 polymer ?
#
loop_
_entity_poly.entity_id
_entity_poly.type
_entity_poly.pdbx_seq_one_letter_code
_entity_poly.pdbx_strand_id
1 'polypeptide(L)'
;MPTSLQSLELHSLDKVKPTAADQVDWTRLQSLRHLTLTGLAFRPRALQRQLSPLRALTSITFGIGAPIEDDALAKLLGNAQIALPRLEIVQLDHVWCERGSLDDAETSEDHDEEEDDNETEKPVLPGWSVPDWPDGCTEAGIVTAITLAEQAGISLIGTALDTIGFDDEYASEAYDRIVSRAVRSQDLRPAIREYGFEAALEYLERKDWRWRARIRDAINPGIPVYRSVSPHSDYSDHCC
;
A
#
# COMPACT_ATOMS: atom_id res chain seq x y z
N MET A 1 8.24 -38.93 10.26
CA MET A 1 7.16 -38.13 9.65
C MET A 1 6.18 -39.07 8.98
N PRO A 2 4.87 -38.95 9.24
CA PRO A 2 3.83 -39.75 8.59
C PRO A 2 3.73 -39.41 7.09
N THR A 3 3.60 -40.43 6.24
CA THR A 3 3.49 -40.29 4.76
C THR A 3 2.11 -39.78 4.32
N SER A 4 1.13 -39.81 5.22
CA SER A 4 -0.25 -39.34 5.02
C SER A 4 -0.48 -37.91 5.48
N LEU A 5 0.57 -37.17 5.86
CA LEU A 5 0.45 -35.79 6.29
C LEU A 5 -0.04 -34.92 5.11
N GLN A 6 -1.17 -34.24 5.29
CA GLN A 6 -1.78 -33.39 4.27
C GLN A 6 -1.51 -31.89 4.49
N SER A 7 -1.28 -31.48 5.74
CA SER A 7 -0.97 -30.10 6.12
C SER A 7 0.28 -30.08 7.00
N LEU A 8 1.16 -29.13 6.74
CA LEU A 8 2.37 -28.89 7.52
C LEU A 8 2.52 -27.38 7.71
N GLU A 9 2.76 -26.98 8.95
CA GLU A 9 3.11 -25.61 9.27
C GLU A 9 4.50 -25.58 9.88
N LEU A 10 5.36 -24.71 9.33
CA LEU A 10 6.69 -24.46 9.84
C LEU A 10 6.77 -23.02 10.31
N HIS A 11 7.05 -22.86 11.60
CA HIS A 11 7.16 -21.58 12.26
C HIS A 11 8.59 -21.42 12.80
N SER A 12 9.21 -20.27 12.58
CA SER A 12 10.47 -19.92 13.23
C SER A 12 10.41 -18.52 13.81
N LEU A 13 10.46 -18.45 15.14
CA LEU A 13 10.59 -17.20 15.88
C LEU A 13 12.06 -16.77 16.05
N ASP A 14 12.98 -17.66 15.69
CA ASP A 14 14.40 -17.50 15.99
C ASP A 14 15.06 -16.59 14.95
N LYS A 15 15.45 -15.38 15.37
CA LYS A 15 16.00 -14.32 14.49
C LYS A 15 17.38 -14.66 13.89
N VAL A 16 18.00 -15.75 14.34
CA VAL A 16 19.44 -15.97 14.14
C VAL A 16 19.74 -16.95 13.01
N LYS A 17 18.89 -17.95 12.73
CA LYS A 17 19.12 -18.90 11.63
C LYS A 17 17.83 -19.47 11.03
N PRO A 18 17.61 -19.33 9.70
CA PRO A 18 16.57 -20.07 9.02
C PRO A 18 16.96 -21.54 8.88
N THR A 19 16.21 -22.45 9.53
CA THR A 19 16.58 -23.87 9.59
C THR A 19 15.46 -24.89 9.60
N ALA A 20 14.19 -24.53 9.87
CA ALA A 20 13.14 -25.55 10.03
C ALA A 20 12.92 -26.35 8.73
N ALA A 21 12.74 -25.65 7.61
CA ALA A 21 12.59 -26.26 6.29
C ALA A 21 13.82 -27.08 5.83
N ASP A 22 15.01 -26.70 6.27
CA ASP A 22 16.26 -27.38 5.90
C ASP A 22 16.40 -28.76 6.58
N GLN A 23 15.69 -28.99 7.68
CA GLN A 23 15.70 -30.25 8.43
C GLN A 23 14.58 -31.21 8.01
N VAL A 24 13.63 -30.74 7.20
CA VAL A 24 12.50 -31.56 6.74
C VAL A 24 12.93 -32.42 5.55
N ASP A 25 12.67 -33.72 5.66
CA ASP A 25 12.77 -34.64 4.52
C ASP A 25 11.51 -34.55 3.65
N TRP A 26 11.51 -33.57 2.74
CA TRP A 26 10.41 -33.29 1.81
C TRP A 26 10.03 -34.48 0.93
N THR A 27 10.94 -35.42 0.68
CA THR A 27 10.68 -36.59 -0.17
C THR A 27 9.67 -37.56 0.45
N ARG A 28 9.48 -37.50 1.77
CA ARG A 28 8.54 -38.34 2.53
C ARG A 28 7.15 -37.73 2.64
N LEU A 29 6.98 -36.47 2.24
CA LEU A 29 5.74 -35.70 2.35
C LEU A 29 4.98 -35.61 1.02
N GLN A 30 4.95 -36.69 0.25
CA GLN A 30 4.34 -36.72 -1.10
C GLN A 30 2.83 -36.47 -1.10
N SER A 31 2.16 -36.65 0.04
CA SER A 31 0.73 -36.41 0.21
C SER A 31 0.41 -35.00 0.70
N LEU A 32 1.42 -34.16 0.93
CA LEU A 32 1.24 -32.81 1.45
C LEU A 32 0.50 -31.95 0.42
N ARG A 33 -0.55 -31.28 0.88
CA ARG A 33 -1.42 -30.41 0.09
C ARG A 33 -1.32 -28.95 0.51
N HIS A 34 -1.13 -28.71 1.80
CA HIS A 34 -1.07 -27.38 2.39
C HIS A 34 0.26 -27.20 3.12
N LEU A 35 0.94 -26.09 2.85
CA LEU A 35 2.19 -25.72 3.50
C LEU A 35 2.10 -24.28 3.98
N THR A 36 2.24 -24.06 5.28
CA THR A 36 2.36 -22.72 5.86
C THR A 36 3.80 -22.51 6.32
N LEU A 37 4.39 -21.40 5.90
CA LEU A 37 5.74 -20.97 6.24
C LEU A 37 5.67 -19.59 6.88
N THR A 38 6.11 -19.46 8.13
CA THR A 38 6.10 -18.17 8.85
C THR A 38 7.48 -17.84 9.41
N GLY A 39 7.76 -16.53 9.54
CA GLY A 39 9.05 -16.04 9.99
C GLY A 39 10.22 -16.64 9.19
N LEU A 40 11.34 -16.91 9.86
CA LEU A 40 12.55 -17.45 9.22
C LEU A 40 12.49 -18.98 9.02
N ALA A 41 11.31 -19.58 8.78
CA ALA A 41 11.18 -21.03 8.67
C ALA A 41 11.97 -21.64 7.49
N PHE A 42 12.27 -20.85 6.46
CA PHE A 42 12.90 -21.30 5.22
C PHE A 42 13.92 -20.30 4.68
N ARG A 43 14.71 -20.74 3.70
CA ARG A 43 15.60 -19.88 2.91
C ARG A 43 14.99 -19.65 1.54
N PRO A 44 14.75 -18.39 1.12
CA PRO A 44 14.00 -18.09 -0.12
C PRO A 44 14.61 -18.75 -1.35
N ARG A 45 15.93 -18.64 -1.49
CA ARG A 45 16.69 -19.22 -2.61
C ARG A 45 16.71 -20.75 -2.64
N ALA A 46 16.48 -21.41 -1.50
CA ALA A 46 16.45 -22.87 -1.42
C ALA A 46 15.03 -23.46 -1.58
N LEU A 47 14.00 -22.62 -1.41
CA LEU A 47 12.61 -23.03 -1.32
C LEU A 47 12.15 -23.83 -2.53
N GLN A 48 12.39 -23.32 -3.74
CA GLN A 48 11.96 -24.00 -4.98
C GLN A 48 12.47 -25.44 -5.06
N ARG A 49 13.74 -25.67 -4.70
CA ARG A 49 14.34 -27.00 -4.67
C ARG A 49 13.69 -27.89 -3.61
N GLN A 50 13.42 -27.34 -2.44
CA GLN A 50 12.77 -28.06 -1.33
C GLN A 50 11.33 -28.46 -1.66
N LEU A 51 10.60 -27.62 -2.39
CA LEU A 51 9.22 -27.89 -2.78
C LEU A 51 9.08 -28.82 -3.98
N SER A 52 10.11 -28.95 -4.83
CA SER A 52 10.04 -29.78 -6.05
C SER A 52 9.58 -31.25 -5.88
N PRO A 53 9.79 -31.93 -4.73
CA PRO A 53 9.24 -33.27 -4.52
C PRO A 53 7.72 -33.29 -4.25
N LEU A 54 7.11 -32.16 -3.87
CA LEU A 54 5.75 -32.06 -3.35
C LEU A 54 4.72 -31.92 -4.48
N ARG A 55 4.59 -32.96 -5.33
CA ARG A 55 3.71 -32.92 -6.51
C ARG A 55 2.21 -32.82 -6.18
N ALA A 56 1.82 -33.12 -4.94
CA ALA A 56 0.44 -33.02 -4.48
C ALA A 56 0.10 -31.67 -3.84
N LEU A 57 1.07 -30.75 -3.72
CA LEU A 57 0.89 -29.48 -3.05
C LEU A 57 -0.09 -28.60 -3.84
N THR A 58 -1.15 -28.15 -3.17
CA THR A 58 -2.22 -27.32 -3.75
C THR A 58 -2.20 -25.90 -3.22
N SER A 59 -1.66 -25.67 -2.03
CA SER A 59 -1.63 -24.36 -1.39
C SER A 59 -0.34 -24.12 -0.61
N ILE A 60 0.20 -22.91 -0.75
CA ILE A 60 1.33 -22.40 0.04
C ILE A 60 0.91 -21.09 0.69
N THR A 61 1.14 -20.96 1.99
CA THR A 61 0.94 -19.71 2.74
C THR A 61 2.28 -19.21 3.26
N PHE A 62 2.62 -17.97 2.91
CA PHE A 62 3.73 -17.21 3.50
C PHE A 62 3.13 -16.28 4.54
N GLY A 63 3.18 -16.69 5.81
CA GLY A 63 2.64 -15.91 6.92
C GLY A 63 3.55 -14.76 7.35
N ILE A 64 3.12 -14.03 8.37
CA ILE A 64 3.79 -12.84 8.89
C ILE A 64 5.31 -13.05 9.07
N GLY A 65 6.08 -12.10 8.54
CA GLY A 65 7.55 -12.09 8.63
C GLY A 65 8.25 -13.18 7.80
N ALA A 66 7.53 -13.91 6.95
CA ALA A 66 8.15 -14.83 6.00
C ALA A 66 8.99 -14.05 4.98
N PRO A 67 10.31 -14.32 4.86
CA PRO A 67 11.20 -13.51 4.03
C PRO A 67 11.12 -13.92 2.55
N ILE A 68 9.95 -14.01 1.95
CA ILE A 68 9.81 -14.47 0.56
C ILE A 68 10.25 -13.38 -0.44
N GLU A 69 11.56 -13.26 -0.65
CA GLU A 69 12.19 -12.30 -1.57
C GLU A 69 11.53 -12.31 -2.96
N ASP A 70 11.42 -11.14 -3.60
CA ASP A 70 10.77 -10.95 -4.91
C ASP A 70 11.28 -11.94 -5.97
N ASP A 71 12.60 -12.10 -6.06
CA ASP A 71 13.25 -13.04 -6.98
C ASP A 71 12.88 -14.50 -6.73
N ALA A 72 12.71 -14.87 -5.46
CA ALA A 72 12.34 -16.23 -5.05
C ALA A 72 10.87 -16.49 -5.34
N LEU A 73 9.99 -15.51 -5.07
CA LEU A 73 8.57 -15.57 -5.40
C LEU A 73 8.35 -15.68 -6.92
N ALA A 74 9.04 -14.84 -7.69
CA ALA A 74 8.98 -14.86 -9.15
C ALA A 74 9.42 -16.22 -9.73
N LYS A 75 10.51 -16.79 -9.21
CA LYS A 75 10.98 -18.13 -9.63
C LYS A 75 10.02 -19.25 -9.24
N LEU A 76 9.39 -19.15 -8.07
CA LEU A 76 8.39 -20.11 -7.60
C LEU A 76 7.19 -20.12 -8.56
N LEU A 77 6.60 -18.94 -8.81
CA LEU A 77 5.41 -18.78 -9.65
C LEU A 77 5.70 -19.06 -11.12
N GLY A 78 6.78 -18.51 -11.67
CA GLY A 78 7.18 -18.70 -13.07
C GLY A 78 7.51 -20.16 -13.44
N ASN A 79 7.85 -21.00 -12.47
CA ASN A 79 8.10 -22.44 -12.68
C ASN A 79 7.02 -23.35 -12.09
N ALA A 80 5.95 -22.79 -11.53
CA ALA A 80 5.00 -23.54 -10.72
C ALA A 80 4.34 -24.68 -11.52
N GLN A 81 3.94 -24.44 -12.77
CA GLN A 81 3.31 -25.47 -13.62
C GLN A 81 4.17 -26.72 -13.83
N ILE A 82 5.50 -26.57 -13.82
CA ILE A 82 6.45 -27.69 -14.01
C ILE A 82 6.84 -28.30 -12.67
N ALA A 83 7.14 -27.48 -11.66
CA ALA A 83 7.64 -27.94 -10.37
C ALA A 83 6.52 -28.41 -9.43
N LEU A 84 5.39 -27.71 -9.44
CA LEU A 84 4.25 -27.86 -8.55
C LEU A 84 2.94 -27.87 -9.36
N PRO A 85 2.69 -28.91 -10.18
CA PRO A 85 1.63 -28.93 -11.20
C PRO A 85 0.20 -28.89 -10.64
N ARG A 86 0.04 -28.97 -9.31
CA ARG A 86 -1.25 -28.91 -8.62
C ARG A 86 -1.38 -27.67 -7.74
N LEU A 87 -0.40 -26.77 -7.75
CA LEU A 87 -0.47 -25.55 -6.97
C LEU A 87 -1.57 -24.67 -7.55
N GLU A 88 -2.55 -24.36 -6.72
CA GLU A 88 -3.73 -23.58 -7.08
C GLU A 88 -3.75 -22.24 -6.36
N ILE A 89 -3.22 -22.19 -5.12
CA ILE A 89 -3.29 -21.01 -4.26
C ILE A 89 -1.91 -20.70 -3.68
N VAL A 90 -1.51 -19.43 -3.78
CA VAL A 90 -0.40 -18.86 -3.00
C VAL A 90 -0.96 -17.73 -2.16
N GLN A 91 -0.80 -17.82 -0.85
CA GLN A 91 -1.26 -16.80 0.10
C GLN A 91 -0.06 -16.03 0.64
N LEU A 92 -0.09 -14.71 0.50
CA LEU A 92 0.95 -13.76 0.88
C LEU A 92 0.47 -12.93 2.08
N ASP A 93 0.65 -13.43 3.29
CA ASP A 93 0.35 -12.72 4.55
C ASP A 93 1.62 -12.24 5.26
N HIS A 94 2.72 -12.15 4.52
CA HIS A 94 4.04 -11.84 5.06
C HIS A 94 4.23 -10.35 5.36
N VAL A 95 3.39 -9.50 4.75
CA VAL A 95 3.32 -8.06 4.96
C VAL A 95 1.91 -7.69 5.39
N TRP A 96 1.81 -6.81 6.37
CA TRP A 96 0.55 -6.25 6.83
C TRP A 96 0.64 -4.73 6.82
N CYS A 97 -0.44 -4.08 6.40
CA CYS A 97 -0.60 -2.64 6.49
C CYS A 97 -2.06 -2.33 6.84
N GLU A 98 -2.29 -1.13 7.34
CA GLU A 98 -3.63 -0.61 7.61
C GLU A 98 -3.79 0.72 6.89
N ARG A 99 -4.90 0.88 6.18
CA ARG A 99 -5.25 2.13 5.54
C ARG A 99 -6.25 2.82 6.44
N GLY A 100 -5.93 4.02 6.88
CA GLY A 100 -6.87 4.84 7.65
C GLY A 100 -7.98 5.38 6.74
N SER A 101 -9.06 5.85 7.37
CA SER A 101 -10.02 6.74 6.74
C SER A 101 -9.93 8.13 7.37
N LEU A 102 -10.19 9.17 6.58
CA LEU A 102 -10.39 10.54 7.08
C LEU A 102 -11.48 10.61 8.17
N ASP A 103 -12.47 9.72 8.12
CA ASP A 103 -13.57 9.66 9.10
C ASP A 103 -13.09 9.24 10.50
N ASP A 104 -12.01 8.46 10.59
CA ASP A 104 -11.46 8.01 11.88
C ASP A 104 -10.78 9.17 12.63
N ALA A 105 -10.32 10.19 11.90
CA ALA A 105 -9.65 11.37 12.44
C ALA A 105 -10.59 12.44 13.02
N GLU A 106 -11.89 12.42 12.68
CA GLU A 106 -12.86 13.36 13.31
C GLU A 106 -13.19 12.98 14.76
N THR A 107 -12.82 11.78 15.21
CA THR A 107 -13.06 11.30 16.57
C THR A 107 -11.86 11.45 17.50
N SER A 108 -10.65 11.62 16.96
CA SER A 108 -9.50 12.05 17.75
C SER A 108 -9.62 13.56 17.96
N GLU A 109 -10.15 13.95 19.12
CA GLU A 109 -10.07 15.32 19.63
C GLU A 109 -8.67 15.88 19.37
N ASP A 110 -8.60 17.16 19.01
CA ASP A 110 -7.40 17.95 18.77
C ASP A 110 -6.30 17.67 19.83
N HIS A 111 -5.54 16.59 19.64
CA HIS A 111 -4.25 16.46 20.28
C HIS A 111 -3.37 17.42 19.51
N ASP A 112 -3.17 18.59 20.11
CA ASP A 112 -2.05 19.46 19.80
C ASP A 112 -0.84 18.55 19.61
N GLU A 113 -0.47 18.33 18.34
CA GLU A 113 0.77 17.68 17.95
C GLU A 113 1.87 18.58 18.52
N GLU A 114 2.30 18.29 19.75
CA GLU A 114 3.59 18.74 20.23
C GLU A 114 4.58 18.33 19.14
N GLU A 115 5.23 19.32 18.54
CA GLU A 115 6.31 19.13 17.57
C GLU A 115 7.37 18.25 18.24
N ASP A 116 7.23 16.94 18.13
CA ASP A 116 8.24 15.99 18.55
C ASP A 116 9.38 16.16 17.55
N ASP A 117 10.44 16.79 18.02
CA ASP A 117 11.63 17.31 17.32
C ASP A 117 12.50 16.19 16.70
N ASN A 118 11.88 15.02 16.43
CA ASN A 118 12.51 13.84 15.89
C ASN A 118 12.33 13.85 14.36
N GLU A 119 13.09 14.73 13.69
CA GLU A 119 13.08 15.03 12.24
C GLU A 119 13.25 13.81 11.29
N THR A 120 13.39 12.58 11.79
CA THR A 120 13.75 11.42 10.97
C THR A 120 12.58 10.53 10.54
N GLU A 121 11.43 10.55 11.23
CA GLU A 121 10.29 9.70 10.86
C GLU A 121 9.05 10.57 10.65
N LYS A 122 8.53 10.60 9.42
CA LYS A 122 7.24 11.27 9.14
C LYS A 122 6.17 10.59 10.00
N PRO A 123 5.40 11.34 10.81
CA PRO A 123 4.35 10.75 11.63
C PRO A 123 3.35 10.03 10.73
N VAL A 124 3.05 8.78 11.06
CA VAL A 124 2.03 7.99 10.38
C VAL A 124 0.67 8.54 10.77
N LEU A 125 -0.17 8.86 9.79
CA LEU A 125 -1.52 9.37 10.03
C LEU A 125 -2.33 8.43 10.94
N PRO A 126 -3.16 8.97 11.86
CA PRO A 126 -4.11 8.15 12.62
C PRO A 126 -4.92 7.20 11.73
N GLY A 127 -4.96 5.92 12.13
CA GLY A 127 -5.61 4.84 11.38
C GLY A 127 -4.76 4.19 10.29
N TRP A 128 -3.59 4.76 9.97
CA TRP A 128 -2.66 4.17 9.01
C TRP A 128 -1.59 3.35 9.73
N SER A 129 -1.19 2.25 9.12
CA SER A 129 -0.03 1.45 9.52
C SER A 129 0.80 1.16 8.29
N VAL A 130 2.04 1.69 8.25
CA VAL A 130 2.97 1.47 7.13
C VAL A 130 3.26 -0.03 6.97
N PRO A 131 3.39 -0.52 5.72
CA PRO A 131 3.73 -1.92 5.49
C PRO A 131 5.10 -2.27 6.09
N ASP A 132 5.14 -3.30 6.94
CA ASP A 132 6.40 -3.86 7.45
C ASP A 132 6.96 -4.88 6.46
N TRP A 133 7.85 -4.44 5.57
CA TRP A 133 8.44 -5.25 4.50
C TRP A 133 9.61 -6.09 5.02
N PRO A 134 9.58 -7.43 4.86
CA PRO A 134 10.78 -8.24 5.02
C PRO A 134 11.86 -7.87 4.00
N ASP A 135 13.13 -8.12 4.34
CA ASP A 135 14.26 -7.86 3.46
C ASP A 135 14.07 -8.50 2.07
N GLY A 136 14.18 -7.68 1.02
CA GLY A 136 14.08 -8.13 -0.37
C GLY A 136 12.65 -8.36 -0.88
N CYS A 137 11.64 -7.97 -0.11
CA CYS A 137 10.25 -7.89 -0.54
C CYS A 137 9.90 -6.44 -0.92
N THR A 138 9.20 -6.25 -2.03
CA THR A 138 8.72 -4.93 -2.46
C THR A 138 7.32 -4.97 -3.06
N GLU A 139 6.63 -3.82 -3.12
CA GLU A 139 5.35 -3.69 -3.83
C GLU A 139 5.48 -4.08 -5.31
N ALA A 140 6.54 -3.64 -5.98
CA ALA A 140 6.81 -3.99 -7.37
C ALA A 140 6.98 -5.52 -7.56
N GLY A 141 7.57 -6.18 -6.56
CA GLY A 141 7.64 -7.64 -6.48
C GLY A 141 6.26 -8.30 -6.41
N ILE A 142 5.35 -7.77 -5.58
CA ILE A 142 3.96 -8.24 -5.50
C ILE A 142 3.22 -8.07 -6.83
N VAL A 143 3.35 -6.91 -7.49
CA VAL A 143 2.75 -6.66 -8.81
C VAL A 143 3.28 -7.65 -9.86
N THR A 144 4.59 -7.93 -9.83
CA THR A 144 5.20 -8.95 -10.69
C THR A 144 4.66 -10.35 -10.36
N ALA A 145 4.50 -10.67 -9.09
CA ALA A 145 3.95 -11.94 -8.64
C ALA A 145 2.50 -12.15 -9.10
N ILE A 146 1.65 -11.12 -9.08
CA ILE A 146 0.29 -11.18 -9.63
C ILE A 146 0.33 -11.60 -11.09
N THR A 147 1.14 -10.92 -11.90
CA THR A 147 1.25 -11.20 -13.34
C THR A 147 1.71 -12.65 -13.60
N LEU A 148 2.69 -13.15 -12.84
CA LEU A 148 3.19 -14.51 -12.96
C LEU A 148 2.18 -15.56 -12.48
N ALA A 149 1.45 -15.27 -11.40
CA ALA A 149 0.41 -16.15 -10.87
C ALA A 149 -0.75 -16.30 -11.87
N GLU A 150 -1.20 -15.20 -12.49
CA GLU A 150 -2.21 -15.21 -13.54
C GLU A 150 -1.80 -16.08 -14.73
N GLN A 151 -0.56 -15.91 -15.23
CA GLN A 151 -0.01 -16.72 -16.31
C GLN A 151 0.07 -18.21 -15.95
N ALA A 152 0.32 -18.50 -14.67
CA ALA A 152 0.40 -19.86 -14.16
C ALA A 152 -0.98 -20.49 -13.88
N GLY A 153 -2.05 -19.70 -13.83
CA GLY A 153 -3.38 -20.14 -13.39
C GLY A 153 -3.50 -20.32 -11.87
N ILE A 154 -2.70 -19.58 -11.11
CA ILE A 154 -2.62 -19.64 -9.65
C ILE A 154 -3.35 -18.43 -9.05
N SER A 155 -4.18 -18.67 -8.04
CA SER A 155 -4.80 -17.61 -7.25
C SER A 155 -3.81 -17.08 -6.23
N LEU A 156 -3.53 -15.77 -6.31
CA LEU A 156 -2.76 -15.05 -5.31
C LEU A 156 -3.75 -14.34 -4.36
N ILE A 157 -3.61 -14.57 -3.05
CA ILE A 157 -4.44 -13.94 -2.01
C ILE A 157 -3.56 -13.50 -0.83
N GLY A 158 -4.11 -12.74 0.12
CA GLY A 158 -3.44 -12.43 1.39
C GLY A 158 -3.17 -10.94 1.59
N THR A 159 -2.77 -10.58 2.81
CA THR A 159 -2.66 -9.18 3.27
C THR A 159 -1.59 -8.38 2.54
N ALA A 160 -0.57 -9.02 1.96
CA ALA A 160 0.45 -8.31 1.20
C ALA A 160 -0.12 -7.66 -0.08
N LEU A 161 -1.27 -8.12 -0.58
CA LEU A 161 -1.94 -7.48 -1.72
C LEU A 161 -2.52 -6.11 -1.36
N ASP A 162 -2.83 -5.88 -0.08
CA ASP A 162 -3.37 -4.61 0.41
C ASP A 162 -2.31 -3.50 0.43
N THR A 163 -1.04 -3.83 0.17
CA THR A 163 0.06 -2.86 0.08
C THR A 163 0.11 -2.12 -1.25
N ILE A 164 -0.60 -2.61 -2.29
CA ILE A 164 -0.52 -2.04 -3.63
C ILE A 164 -1.17 -0.65 -3.65
N GLY A 165 -0.41 0.36 -4.06
CA GLY A 165 -0.83 1.76 -4.06
C GLY A 165 -0.89 2.39 -2.67
N PHE A 166 -0.35 1.74 -1.64
CA PHE A 166 -0.37 2.26 -0.26
C PHE A 166 0.25 3.65 -0.17
N ASP A 167 1.46 3.84 -0.73
CA ASP A 167 2.18 5.12 -0.64
C ASP A 167 1.44 6.26 -1.35
N ASP A 168 0.81 5.98 -2.50
CA ASP A 168 0.04 6.95 -3.26
C ASP A 168 -1.24 7.36 -2.49
N GLU A 169 -1.95 6.40 -1.91
CA GLU A 169 -3.14 6.68 -1.11
C GLU A 169 -2.79 7.41 0.19
N TYR A 170 -1.70 7.01 0.86
CA TYR A 170 -1.20 7.69 2.07
C TYR A 170 -0.82 9.14 1.76
N ALA A 171 -0.06 9.36 0.69
CA ALA A 171 0.34 10.70 0.26
C ALA A 171 -0.88 11.57 -0.07
N SER A 172 -1.88 10.99 -0.74
CA SER A 172 -3.13 11.68 -1.04
C SER A 172 -3.90 12.06 0.23
N GLU A 173 -4.01 11.16 1.22
CA GLU A 173 -4.72 11.49 2.45
C GLU A 173 -3.95 12.50 3.31
N ALA A 174 -2.62 12.35 3.42
CA ALA A 174 -1.77 13.29 4.14
C ALA A 174 -1.92 14.71 3.57
N TYR A 175 -1.96 14.79 2.24
CA TYR A 175 -2.21 16.03 1.53
C TYR A 175 -3.60 16.61 1.85
N ASP A 176 -4.66 15.81 1.72
CA ASP A 176 -6.03 16.23 2.03
C ASP A 176 -6.17 16.74 3.46
N ARG A 177 -5.52 16.08 4.44
CA ARG A 177 -5.51 16.51 5.85
C ARG A 177 -4.79 17.84 6.05
N ILE A 178 -3.58 18.00 5.50
CA ILE A 178 -2.78 19.22 5.64
C ILE A 178 -3.53 20.41 5.03
N VAL A 179 -4.11 20.26 3.83
CA VAL A 179 -4.86 21.36 3.22
C VAL A 179 -6.17 21.64 3.95
N SER A 180 -6.87 20.61 4.44
CA SER A 180 -8.10 20.80 5.23
C SER A 180 -7.82 21.55 6.55
N ARG A 181 -6.74 21.20 7.26
CA ARG A 181 -6.26 21.94 8.44
C ARG A 181 -5.90 23.38 8.08
N ALA A 182 -5.21 23.58 6.97
CA ALA A 182 -4.82 24.90 6.48
C ALA A 182 -6.05 25.79 6.15
N VAL A 183 -7.09 25.22 5.56
CA VAL A 183 -8.38 25.90 5.30
C VAL A 183 -9.07 26.29 6.60
N ARG A 184 -9.14 25.36 7.56
CA ARG A 184 -9.79 25.58 8.87
C ARG A 184 -9.07 26.65 9.69
N SER A 185 -7.74 26.60 9.73
CA SER A 185 -6.87 27.56 10.43
C SER A 185 -6.63 28.86 9.67
N GLN A 186 -7.04 28.95 8.40
CA GLN A 186 -6.74 30.04 7.48
C GLN A 186 -5.23 30.28 7.25
N ASP A 187 -4.40 29.25 7.42
CA ASP A 187 -2.95 29.30 7.18
C ASP A 187 -2.52 28.26 6.15
N LEU A 188 -2.29 28.69 4.91
CA LEU A 188 -1.85 27.84 3.79
C LEU A 188 -0.34 27.59 3.75
N ARG A 189 0.45 28.24 4.62
CA ARG A 189 1.93 28.12 4.58
C ARG A 189 2.42 26.68 4.76
N PRO A 190 1.85 25.83 5.63
CA PRO A 190 2.27 24.43 5.77
C PRO A 190 2.05 23.62 4.48
N ALA A 191 0.86 23.75 3.87
CA ALA A 191 0.54 23.07 2.61
C ALA A 191 1.46 23.49 1.45
N ILE A 192 1.73 24.81 1.35
CA ILE A 192 2.64 25.35 0.32
C ILE A 192 4.08 24.87 0.55
N ARG A 193 4.51 24.76 1.82
CA ARG A 193 5.87 24.30 2.16
C ARG A 193 6.08 22.84 1.77
N GLU A 194 5.13 21.97 2.07
CA GLU A 194 5.27 20.51 1.87
C GLU A 194 5.00 20.11 0.40
N TYR A 195 3.99 20.71 -0.25
CA TYR A 195 3.51 20.25 -1.57
C TYR A 195 3.63 21.28 -2.69
N GLY A 196 4.04 22.51 -2.36
CA GLY A 196 4.16 23.60 -3.31
C GLY A 196 2.87 24.40 -3.51
N PHE A 197 3.03 25.60 -4.08
CA PHE A 197 1.92 26.56 -4.25
C PHE A 197 0.84 26.08 -5.24
N GLU A 198 1.26 25.54 -6.39
CA GLU A 198 0.32 25.12 -7.44
C GLU A 198 -0.54 23.93 -7.00
N ALA A 199 0.06 22.93 -6.33
CA ALA A 199 -0.69 21.80 -5.79
C ALA A 199 -1.73 22.28 -4.78
N ALA A 200 -1.30 23.08 -3.78
CA ALA A 200 -2.19 23.66 -2.77
C ALA A 200 -3.37 24.42 -3.38
N LEU A 201 -3.12 25.19 -4.46
CA LEU A 201 -4.16 25.92 -5.17
C LEU A 201 -5.13 24.98 -5.91
N GLU A 202 -4.64 23.96 -6.61
CA GLU A 202 -5.47 22.98 -7.34
C GLU A 202 -6.45 22.27 -6.41
N TYR A 203 -5.99 21.86 -5.23
CA TYR A 203 -6.86 21.23 -4.23
C TYR A 203 -7.96 22.17 -3.74
N LEU A 204 -7.60 23.42 -3.42
CA LEU A 204 -8.57 24.41 -2.99
C LEU A 204 -9.60 24.69 -4.08
N GLU A 205 -9.18 24.73 -5.35
CA GLU A 205 -10.09 24.86 -6.50
C GLU A 205 -11.06 23.67 -6.61
N ARG A 206 -10.61 22.44 -6.33
CA ARG A 206 -11.46 21.24 -6.31
C ARG A 206 -12.50 21.24 -5.18
N LYS A 207 -12.15 21.74 -3.99
CA LYS A 207 -13.04 21.73 -2.81
C LYS A 207 -13.98 22.94 -2.77
N ASP A 208 -13.47 24.14 -3.08
CA ASP A 208 -14.27 25.36 -3.22
C ASP A 208 -13.57 26.36 -4.14
N TRP A 209 -14.08 26.49 -5.37
CA TRP A 209 -13.58 27.40 -6.40
C TRP A 209 -13.43 28.86 -5.93
N ARG A 210 -14.12 29.28 -4.86
CA ARG A 210 -14.02 30.63 -4.28
C ARG A 210 -12.66 30.92 -3.65
N TRP A 211 -11.91 29.89 -3.25
CA TRP A 211 -10.53 30.07 -2.76
C TRP A 211 -9.62 30.67 -3.81
N ARG A 212 -9.83 30.37 -5.09
CA ARG A 212 -9.08 30.98 -6.19
C ARG A 212 -9.22 32.50 -6.20
N ALA A 213 -10.42 33.02 -5.94
CA ALA A 213 -10.68 34.45 -5.85
C ALA A 213 -9.98 35.04 -4.62
N ARG A 214 -10.08 34.39 -3.46
CA ARG A 214 -9.45 34.86 -2.20
C ARG A 214 -7.92 34.89 -2.27
N ILE A 215 -7.30 33.85 -2.84
CA ILE A 215 -5.83 33.78 -3.01
C ILE A 215 -5.36 34.80 -4.05
N ARG A 216 -6.10 34.96 -5.16
CA ARG A 216 -5.79 35.98 -6.16
C ARG A 216 -5.88 37.39 -5.59
N ASP A 217 -6.90 37.68 -4.81
CA ASP A 217 -7.06 38.98 -4.13
C ASP A 217 -5.96 39.22 -3.08
N ALA A 218 -5.50 38.17 -2.39
CA ALA A 218 -4.42 38.25 -1.42
C ALA A 218 -3.02 38.45 -2.05
N ILE A 219 -2.77 37.84 -3.22
CA ILE A 219 -1.49 37.95 -3.93
C ILE A 219 -1.41 39.25 -4.76
N ASN A 220 -2.53 39.71 -5.30
CA ASN A 220 -2.63 40.96 -6.05
C ASN A 220 -3.67 41.90 -5.41
N PRO A 221 -3.38 42.48 -4.23
CA PRO A 221 -4.29 43.43 -3.60
C PRO A 221 -4.31 44.73 -4.42
N GLY A 222 -5.23 44.83 -5.38
CA GLY A 222 -5.45 46.07 -6.14
C GLY A 222 -5.76 45.95 -7.63
N ILE A 223 -5.85 44.76 -8.22
CA ILE A 223 -6.35 44.63 -9.60
C ILE A 223 -7.86 44.37 -9.53
N PRO A 224 -8.72 45.36 -9.82
CA PRO A 224 -10.16 45.16 -9.80
C PRO A 224 -10.56 44.09 -10.82
N VAL A 225 -11.24 43.05 -10.34
CA VAL A 225 -11.93 42.09 -11.22
C VAL A 225 -13.00 42.88 -11.96
N TYR A 226 -12.73 43.23 -13.22
CA TYR A 226 -13.76 43.74 -14.11
C TYR A 226 -14.84 42.65 -14.23
N ARG A 227 -15.92 42.81 -13.46
CA ARG A 227 -17.19 42.17 -13.79
C ARG A 227 -17.52 42.64 -15.20
N SER A 228 -17.52 41.73 -16.17
CA SER A 228 -18.08 41.99 -17.49
C SER A 228 -19.53 42.42 -17.30
N VAL A 229 -19.77 43.71 -17.38
CA VAL A 229 -21.11 44.28 -17.40
C VAL A 229 -21.72 43.85 -18.72
N SER A 230 -22.71 42.96 -18.67
CA SER A 230 -23.56 42.66 -19.81
C SER A 230 -24.14 43.96 -20.36
N PRO A 231 -24.05 44.24 -21.67
CA PRO A 231 -24.67 45.43 -22.23
C PRO A 231 -26.19 45.20 -22.28
N HIS A 232 -26.90 45.74 -21.29
CA HIS A 232 -28.34 46.00 -21.42
C HIS A 232 -28.52 47.15 -22.41
N SER A 233 -28.89 46.79 -23.63
CA SER A 233 -29.42 47.70 -24.64
C SER A 233 -30.87 48.07 -24.27
N ASP A 234 -31.04 49.07 -23.41
CA ASP A 234 -32.28 49.83 -23.35
C ASP A 234 -32.20 50.98 -24.36
N TYR A 235 -32.71 50.74 -25.56
CA TYR A 235 -33.12 51.81 -26.48
C TYR A 235 -34.64 51.93 -26.37
N SER A 236 -35.09 52.91 -25.59
CA SER A 236 -36.43 53.48 -25.70
C SER A 236 -36.25 54.99 -25.63
N ASP A 237 -36.47 55.65 -26.77
CA ASP A 237 -36.89 57.05 -26.74
C ASP A 237 -37.90 57.31 -27.86
N HIS A 238 -39.00 57.91 -27.43
CA HIS A 238 -40.15 58.38 -28.19
C HIS A 238 -39.91 59.78 -28.79
N CYS A 239 -40.84 60.16 -29.68
CA CYS A 239 -41.22 61.50 -30.14
C CYS A 239 -40.59 62.02 -31.44
N CYS A 240 -41.35 61.89 -32.53
CA CYS A 240 -42.23 62.96 -33.04
C CYS A 240 -43.42 62.34 -33.79
#